data_AF-A0A9P1MQY9-F1
#
_entry.id   AF-A0A9P1MQY9-F1
#
_cell.length_a   1.000
_cell.length_b   1.000
_cell.length_c   1.000
_cell.angle_alpha   90.00
_cell.angle_beta   90.00
_cell.angle_gamma   90.00
#
_symmetry.space_group_name_H-M   'P 1'
#
loop_
_entity.id
_entity.type
_entity.pdbx_description
1 polymer ?
#
loop_
_entity_poly.entity_id
_entity_poly.type
_entity_poly.pdbx_seq_one_letter_code
_entity_poly.pdbx_strand_id
1 'polypeptide(L)'
;MIKSLLLDLFTPKYCRLIDDRDLSMSSQDMEIESCAARLRFLSDFYMKVIELRQREMNSAHQRFLQNRDDMKAYEIWTNNKLKILHLYEYWLRELKDVPIVDDANVQCMYYLMLTDCYHFLARLNRPQFEENVSNYDMACRCLVSIIQTIDDQLDHQNSFYQHILQKLRNVLKDYQSALGNGRSSLFHIVPRIPMYMFEADWKHLRGYIDFYRKHSGKISKSSGLSAPSHFTLKLSSFTNRMHKLFL
;
A
#
# COMPACT_ATOMS: atom_id res chain seq x y z
N MET A 1 -3.40 12.93 8.12
CA MET A 1 -2.21 13.13 7.27
C MET A 1 -2.22 12.28 5.98
N ILE A 2 -3.16 11.34 5.78
CA ILE A 2 -3.44 10.70 4.47
C ILE A 2 -4.15 11.67 3.52
N LYS A 3 -5.04 12.51 4.06
CA LYS A 3 -5.77 13.52 3.28
C LYS A 3 -4.86 14.41 2.42
N SER A 4 -3.63 14.74 2.84
CA SER A 4 -2.79 15.70 2.09
C SER A 4 -2.12 15.09 0.85
N LEU A 5 -1.70 13.82 0.88
CA LEU A 5 -1.07 13.16 -0.27
C LEU A 5 -2.07 12.81 -1.38
N LEU A 6 -3.32 12.51 -0.98
CA LEU A 6 -4.43 12.44 -1.92
C LEU A 6 -4.74 13.85 -2.46
N LEU A 7 -4.84 14.88 -1.60
CA LEU A 7 -5.09 16.26 -2.05
C LEU A 7 -4.06 16.80 -3.06
N ASP A 8 -2.81 16.35 -3.03
CA ASP A 8 -1.78 16.80 -3.98
C ASP A 8 -2.02 16.24 -5.41
N LEU A 9 -2.55 15.02 -5.54
CA LEU A 9 -3.11 14.49 -6.80
C LEU A 9 -4.39 15.23 -7.22
N PHE A 10 -5.06 15.87 -6.27
CA PHE A 10 -6.31 16.60 -6.45
C PHE A 10 -6.12 18.14 -6.41
N THR A 11 -4.91 18.65 -6.69
CA THR A 11 -4.76 20.10 -6.83
C THR A 11 -5.51 20.56 -8.09
N PRO A 12 -6.35 21.61 -7.99
CA PRO A 12 -7.26 22.08 -9.05
C PRO A 12 -6.53 22.75 -10.23
N LYS A 13 -5.30 22.36 -10.58
CA LYS A 13 -4.66 22.77 -11.84
C LYS A 13 -5.36 22.23 -13.08
N TYR A 14 -6.31 21.30 -12.90
CA TYR A 14 -7.26 20.87 -13.94
C TYR A 14 -8.69 21.43 -13.75
N CYS A 15 -8.96 22.24 -12.72
CA CYS A 15 -10.11 23.15 -12.74
C CYS A 15 -9.75 24.38 -13.58
N ARG A 16 -9.48 24.19 -14.87
CA ARG A 16 -9.50 25.30 -15.81
C ARG A 16 -10.96 25.68 -16.00
N LEU A 17 -11.31 26.82 -15.43
CA LEU A 17 -12.27 27.79 -15.95
C LEU A 17 -13.52 27.18 -16.59
N ILE A 18 -14.54 26.98 -15.76
CA ILE A 18 -15.93 27.08 -16.23
C ILE A 18 -16.12 28.57 -16.55
N ASP A 19 -15.64 29.00 -17.71
CA ASP A 19 -16.27 30.07 -18.46
C ASP A 19 -17.44 29.42 -19.22
N ASP A 20 -18.61 30.06 -19.16
CA ASP A 20 -19.94 29.60 -19.61
C ASP A 20 -20.05 29.21 -21.10
N ARG A 21 -19.28 28.24 -21.59
CA ARG A 21 -19.43 27.68 -22.94
C ARG A 21 -19.25 26.15 -22.92
N ASP A 22 -20.35 25.47 -23.23
CA ASP A 22 -20.51 24.03 -23.53
C ASP A 22 -20.44 23.05 -22.34
N LEU A 23 -21.49 23.09 -21.49
CA LEU A 23 -21.79 22.11 -20.45
C LEU A 23 -22.43 20.82 -20.99
N SER A 24 -21.69 20.06 -21.79
CA SER A 24 -21.92 18.62 -21.92
C SER A 24 -20.61 17.91 -21.60
N MET A 25 -20.50 17.33 -20.40
CA MET A 25 -19.42 16.38 -20.11
C MET A 25 -19.49 15.24 -21.14
N SER A 26 -18.35 14.86 -21.70
CA SER A 26 -18.32 13.72 -22.62
C SER A 26 -18.73 12.44 -21.88
N SER A 27 -19.23 11.44 -22.59
CA SER A 27 -19.55 10.13 -21.99
C SER A 27 -18.34 9.52 -21.28
N GLN A 28 -17.15 9.73 -21.81
CA GLN A 28 -15.89 9.27 -21.23
C GLN A 28 -15.57 9.98 -19.90
N ASP A 29 -15.76 11.30 -19.82
CA ASP A 29 -15.53 12.05 -18.57
C ASP A 29 -16.50 11.61 -17.47
N MET A 30 -17.75 11.28 -17.83
CA MET A 30 -18.74 10.75 -16.88
C MET A 30 -18.36 9.36 -16.38
N GLU A 31 -17.83 8.49 -17.23
CA GLU A 31 -17.35 7.16 -16.84
C GLU A 31 -16.13 7.24 -15.91
N ILE A 32 -15.19 8.13 -16.21
CA ILE A 32 -14.01 8.39 -15.37
C ILE A 32 -14.44 8.88 -13.98
N GLU A 33 -15.31 9.89 -13.92
CA GLU A 33 -15.76 10.44 -12.63
C GLU A 33 -16.57 9.42 -11.83
N SER A 34 -17.42 8.62 -12.49
CA SER A 34 -18.17 7.52 -11.85
C SER A 34 -17.25 6.45 -11.26
N CYS A 35 -16.25 6.00 -12.02
CA CYS A 35 -15.25 5.04 -11.54
C CYS A 35 -14.44 5.62 -10.37
N ALA A 36 -13.98 6.87 -10.51
CA ALA A 36 -13.24 7.55 -9.46
C ALA A 36 -14.07 7.74 -8.18
N ALA A 37 -15.35 8.07 -8.31
CA ALA A 37 -16.28 8.22 -7.19
C ALA A 37 -16.51 6.89 -6.46
N ARG A 38 -16.65 5.79 -7.20
CA ARG A 38 -16.78 4.44 -6.61
C ARG A 38 -15.53 4.04 -5.83
N LEU A 39 -14.35 4.26 -6.39
CA LEU A 39 -13.08 3.97 -5.70
C LEU A 39 -12.90 4.83 -4.44
N ARG A 40 -13.25 6.12 -4.51
CA ARG A 40 -13.27 7.02 -3.34
C ARG A 40 -14.22 6.52 -2.26
N PHE A 41 -15.44 6.12 -2.63
CA PHE A 41 -16.42 5.58 -1.70
C PHE A 41 -15.89 4.33 -0.99
N LEU A 42 -15.36 3.36 -1.74
CA LEU A 42 -14.79 2.13 -1.18
C LEU A 42 -13.64 2.46 -0.21
N SER A 43 -12.70 3.31 -0.64
CA SER A 43 -11.59 3.75 0.21
C SER A 43 -12.07 4.34 1.53
N ASP A 44 -12.98 5.32 1.46
CA ASP A 44 -13.50 6.00 2.64
C ASP A 44 -14.27 5.06 3.56
N PHE A 45 -15.09 4.17 3.00
CA PHE A 45 -15.89 3.22 3.76
C PHE A 45 -15.00 2.26 4.55
N TYR A 46 -14.13 1.53 3.85
CA TYR A 46 -13.28 0.52 4.49
C TYR A 46 -12.30 1.14 5.49
N MET A 47 -11.66 2.26 5.14
CA MET A 47 -10.73 2.93 6.04
C MET A 47 -11.43 3.37 7.32
N LYS A 48 -12.62 3.97 7.25
CA LYS A 48 -13.37 4.40 8.46
C LYS A 48 -13.72 3.21 9.36
N VAL A 49 -14.20 2.11 8.78
CA VAL A 49 -14.57 0.91 9.55
C VAL A 49 -13.33 0.26 10.17
N ILE A 50 -12.24 0.13 9.41
CA ILE A 50 -10.97 -0.42 9.89
C ILE A 50 -10.40 0.43 11.02
N GLU A 51 -10.37 1.76 10.87
CA GLU A 51 -9.88 2.68 11.91
C GLU A 51 -10.70 2.59 13.20
N LEU A 52 -12.02 2.44 13.10
CA LEU A 52 -12.88 2.21 14.25
C LEU A 52 -12.50 0.90 14.97
N ARG A 53 -12.38 -0.20 14.22
CA ARG A 53 -12.01 -1.51 14.78
C ARG A 53 -10.61 -1.51 15.37
N GLN A 54 -9.67 -0.79 14.77
CA GLN A 54 -8.32 -0.63 15.30
C GLN A 54 -8.33 0.12 16.64
N ARG A 55 -9.14 1.17 16.78
CA ARG A 55 -9.27 1.88 18.07
C ARG A 55 -9.84 0.97 19.16
N GLU A 56 -10.89 0.22 18.86
CA GLU A 56 -11.47 -0.76 19.79
C GLU A 56 -10.47 -1.86 20.16
N MET A 57 -9.77 -2.40 19.15
CA MET A 57 -8.72 -3.41 19.31
C MET A 57 -7.60 -2.93 20.25
N ASN A 58 -7.09 -1.72 20.03
CA ASN A 58 -5.99 -1.16 20.82
C ASN A 58 -6.41 -0.87 22.26
N SER A 59 -7.62 -0.34 22.46
CA SER A 59 -8.16 -0.10 23.80
C SER A 59 -8.32 -1.42 24.57
N ALA A 60 -8.85 -2.46 23.92
CA ALA A 60 -8.99 -3.78 24.52
C ALA A 60 -7.62 -4.43 24.82
N HIS A 61 -6.65 -4.30 23.91
CA HIS A 61 -5.29 -4.78 24.13
C HIS A 61 -4.65 -4.11 25.36
N GLN A 62 -4.74 -2.78 25.48
CA GLN A 62 -4.21 -2.05 26.63
C GLN A 62 -4.85 -2.49 27.96
N ARG A 63 -6.17 -2.68 27.98
CA ARG A 63 -6.87 -3.20 29.16
C ARG A 63 -6.40 -4.59 29.55
N PHE A 64 -6.24 -5.49 28.57
CA PHE A 64 -5.71 -6.83 28.81
C PHE A 64 -4.26 -6.82 29.29
N LEU A 65 -3.42 -5.89 28.81
CA LEU A 65 -2.05 -5.72 29.32
C LEU A 65 -2.03 -5.24 30.78
N GLN A 66 -2.97 -4.37 31.16
CA GLN A 66 -3.11 -3.85 32.53
C GLN A 66 -3.70 -4.90 33.49
N ASN A 67 -4.61 -5.74 33.00
CA ASN A 67 -5.19 -6.85 33.75
C ASN A 67 -5.26 -8.10 32.88
N ARG A 68 -4.35 -9.05 33.14
CA ARG A 68 -4.25 -10.31 32.39
C ARG A 68 -5.42 -11.26 32.63
N ASP A 69 -6.26 -11.00 33.64
CA ASP A 69 -7.47 -11.78 33.92
C ASP A 69 -8.72 -11.19 33.21
N ASP A 70 -8.60 -10.04 32.54
CA ASP A 70 -9.70 -9.45 31.75
C ASP A 70 -9.86 -10.20 30.40
N MET A 71 -10.40 -11.42 30.48
CA MET A 71 -10.63 -12.29 29.32
C MET A 71 -11.61 -11.67 28.31
N LYS A 72 -12.50 -10.77 28.76
CA LYS A 72 -13.38 -10.01 27.86
C LYS A 72 -12.58 -9.04 26.99
N ALA A 73 -11.58 -8.37 27.56
CA ALA A 73 -10.67 -7.53 26.79
C ALA A 73 -9.81 -8.35 25.81
N TYR A 74 -9.35 -9.53 26.22
CA TYR A 74 -8.65 -10.45 25.31
C TYR A 74 -9.53 -10.88 24.12
N GLU A 75 -10.79 -11.26 24.38
CA GLU A 75 -11.74 -11.64 23.34
C GLU A 75 -12.01 -10.47 22.37
N ILE A 76 -12.26 -9.26 22.88
CA ILE A 76 -12.47 -8.07 22.02
C ILE A 76 -11.24 -7.79 21.17
N TRP A 77 -10.05 -7.89 21.75
CA TRP A 77 -8.78 -7.68 21.05
C TRP A 77 -8.62 -8.67 19.88
N THR A 78 -8.74 -9.97 20.17
CA THR A 78 -8.55 -11.04 19.18
C THR A 78 -9.64 -11.04 18.11
N ASN A 79 -10.90 -10.84 18.50
CA ASN A 79 -12.03 -10.74 17.56
C ASN A 79 -11.91 -9.54 16.63
N ASN A 80 -11.48 -8.37 17.13
CA ASN A 80 -11.28 -7.21 16.27
C ASN A 80 -10.11 -7.40 15.29
N LYS A 81 -9.04 -8.11 15.70
CA LYS A 81 -7.95 -8.48 14.78
C LYS A 81 -8.46 -9.31 13.61
N LEU A 82 -9.30 -10.31 13.87
CA LEU A 82 -9.94 -11.13 12.83
C LEU A 82 -10.89 -10.32 11.94
N LYS A 83 -11.71 -9.44 12.53
CA LYS A 83 -12.61 -8.56 11.77
C LYS A 83 -11.86 -7.63 10.82
N ILE A 84 -10.77 -7.01 11.28
CA ILE A 84 -9.93 -6.15 10.42
C ILE A 84 -9.38 -6.95 9.25
N LEU A 85 -8.91 -8.17 9.51
CA LEU A 85 -8.40 -9.06 8.47
C LEU A 85 -9.47 -9.37 7.43
N HIS A 86 -10.67 -9.77 7.84
CA HIS A 86 -11.78 -10.02 6.91
C HIS A 86 -12.17 -8.77 6.13
N LEU A 87 -12.13 -7.58 6.74
CA LEU A 87 -12.41 -6.32 6.04
C LEU A 87 -11.44 -6.08 4.88
N TYR A 88 -10.14 -6.37 5.04
CA TYR A 88 -9.18 -6.27 3.94
C TYR A 88 -9.42 -7.33 2.85
N GLU A 89 -9.82 -8.56 3.22
CA GLU A 89 -10.18 -9.59 2.25
C GLU A 89 -11.44 -9.23 1.45
N TYR A 90 -12.46 -8.66 2.11
CA TYR A 90 -13.67 -8.18 1.45
C TYR A 90 -13.40 -6.97 0.56
N TRP A 91 -12.63 -6.00 1.05
CA TRP A 91 -12.23 -4.84 0.26
C TRP A 91 -11.49 -5.25 -1.01
N LEU A 92 -10.57 -6.21 -0.90
CA LEU A 92 -9.85 -6.74 -2.06
C LEU A 92 -10.78 -7.39 -3.09
N ARG A 93 -11.78 -8.17 -2.67
CA ARG A 93 -12.80 -8.73 -3.57
C ARG A 93 -13.56 -7.64 -4.29
N GLU A 94 -14.10 -6.68 -3.55
CA GLU A 94 -14.90 -5.59 -4.13
C GLU A 94 -14.09 -4.72 -5.09
N LEU A 95 -12.79 -4.51 -4.81
CA LEU A 95 -11.91 -3.80 -5.74
C LEU A 95 -11.76 -4.52 -7.06
N LYS A 96 -11.56 -5.85 -7.04
CA LYS A 96 -11.46 -6.64 -8.28
C LYS A 96 -12.73 -6.62 -9.13
N ASP A 97 -13.89 -6.33 -8.51
CA ASP A 97 -15.18 -6.20 -9.19
C ASP A 97 -15.45 -4.76 -9.70
N VAL A 98 -14.51 -3.83 -9.53
CA VAL A 98 -14.62 -2.48 -10.10
C VAL A 98 -14.10 -2.52 -11.55
N PRO A 99 -14.94 -2.17 -12.56
CA PRO A 99 -14.46 -2.00 -13.93
C PRO A 99 -13.58 -0.75 -14.00
N ILE A 100 -12.30 -0.93 -14.29
CA ILE A 100 -11.33 0.17 -14.35
C ILE A 100 -11.29 0.76 -15.75
N VAL A 101 -11.51 2.07 -15.82
CA VAL A 101 -11.39 2.86 -17.06
C VAL A 101 -9.92 3.17 -17.38
N ASP A 102 -9.63 3.46 -18.64
CA ASP A 102 -8.30 3.83 -19.11
C ASP A 102 -7.98 5.31 -18.80
N ASP A 103 -7.86 5.61 -17.51
CA ASP A 103 -7.40 6.89 -17.00
C ASP A 103 -6.27 6.67 -15.99
N ALA A 104 -5.18 7.43 -16.14
CA ALA A 104 -3.97 7.27 -15.34
C ALA A 104 -4.23 7.49 -13.84
N ASN A 105 -5.07 8.46 -13.47
CA ASN A 105 -5.36 8.78 -12.07
C ASN A 105 -6.23 7.69 -11.43
N VAL A 106 -7.24 7.22 -12.14
CA VAL A 106 -8.11 6.12 -11.71
C VAL A 106 -7.30 4.84 -11.54
N GLN A 107 -6.46 4.48 -12.52
CA GLN A 107 -5.57 3.33 -12.44
C GLN A 107 -4.62 3.45 -11.23
N CYS A 108 -4.01 4.62 -11.03
CA CYS A 108 -3.13 4.85 -9.88
C CYS A 108 -3.84 4.66 -8.55
N MET A 109 -5.05 5.21 -8.40
CA MET A 109 -5.86 5.05 -7.20
C MET A 109 -6.22 3.58 -6.96
N TYR A 110 -6.69 2.89 -8.00
CA TYR A 110 -7.03 1.47 -7.95
C TYR A 110 -5.85 0.60 -7.50
N TYR A 111 -4.70 0.72 -8.16
CA TYR A 111 -3.51 -0.06 -7.82
C TYR A 111 -2.97 0.30 -6.43
N LEU A 112 -3.13 1.54 -5.97
CA LEU A 112 -2.69 1.93 -4.63
C LEU A 112 -3.53 1.25 -3.55
N MET A 113 -4.85 1.19 -3.75
CA MET A 113 -5.78 0.49 -2.85
C MET A 113 -5.53 -1.02 -2.84
N LEU A 114 -5.30 -1.63 -4.01
CA LEU A 114 -4.90 -3.04 -4.11
C LEU A 114 -3.60 -3.31 -3.36
N THR A 115 -2.60 -2.44 -3.54
CA THR A 115 -1.31 -2.55 -2.84
C THR A 115 -1.52 -2.59 -1.33
N ASP A 116 -2.34 -1.69 -0.79
CA ASP A 116 -2.63 -1.64 0.65
C ASP A 116 -3.26 -2.93 1.16
N CYS A 117 -4.20 -3.50 0.40
CA CYS A 117 -4.84 -4.76 0.75
C CYS A 117 -3.86 -5.93 0.70
N TYR A 118 -3.16 -6.12 -0.42
CA TYR A 118 -2.19 -7.20 -0.58
C TYR A 118 -1.06 -7.12 0.44
N HIS A 119 -0.47 -5.94 0.64
CA HIS A 119 0.63 -5.78 1.59
C HIS A 119 0.18 -6.05 3.03
N PHE A 120 -1.03 -5.62 3.41
CA PHE A 120 -1.59 -5.93 4.72
C PHE A 120 -1.78 -7.44 4.93
N LEU A 121 -2.40 -8.13 3.98
CA LEU A 121 -2.63 -9.57 4.05
C LEU A 121 -1.31 -10.35 4.09
N ALA A 122 -0.32 -9.92 3.31
CA ALA A 122 1.01 -10.51 3.29
C ALA A 122 1.71 -10.42 4.66
N ARG A 123 1.67 -9.25 5.32
CA ARG A 123 2.27 -9.05 6.64
C ARG A 123 1.62 -9.88 7.75
N LEU A 124 0.38 -10.31 7.56
CA LEU A 124 -0.32 -11.21 8.47
C LEU A 124 -0.13 -12.70 8.11
N ASN A 125 0.79 -13.01 7.19
CA ASN A 125 1.05 -14.36 6.69
C ASN A 125 -0.22 -15.05 6.18
N ARG A 126 -1.12 -14.28 5.56
CA ARG A 126 -2.31 -14.88 4.96
C ARG A 126 -1.96 -15.63 3.69
N PRO A 127 -2.70 -16.71 3.38
CA PRO A 127 -2.61 -17.37 2.10
C PRO A 127 -2.71 -16.36 0.96
N GLN A 128 -2.06 -16.68 -0.14
CA GLN A 128 -2.23 -15.92 -1.38
C GLN A 128 -3.70 -15.76 -1.72
N PHE A 129 -4.05 -14.57 -2.17
CA PHE A 129 -5.37 -14.28 -2.68
C PHE A 129 -5.51 -14.66 -4.16
N GLU A 130 -4.41 -14.51 -4.93
CA GLU A 130 -4.33 -14.93 -6.33
C GLU A 130 -3.64 -16.29 -6.46
N GLU A 131 -4.04 -17.07 -7.47
CA GLU A 131 -3.40 -18.34 -7.76
C GLU A 131 -1.94 -18.15 -8.16
N ASN A 132 -1.03 -18.90 -7.53
CA ASN A 132 0.40 -18.97 -7.86
C ASN A 132 1.16 -17.64 -7.71
N VAL A 133 0.58 -16.64 -7.03
CA VAL A 133 1.23 -15.34 -6.81
C VAL A 133 1.07 -14.94 -5.34
N SER A 134 2.20 -14.75 -4.65
CA SER A 134 2.17 -14.32 -3.25
C SER A 134 1.56 -12.92 -3.11
N ASN A 135 0.95 -12.64 -1.96
CA ASN A 135 0.40 -11.30 -1.69
C ASN A 135 1.49 -10.21 -1.73
N TYR A 136 2.74 -10.54 -1.37
CA TYR A 136 3.87 -9.61 -1.54
C TYR A 136 4.18 -9.33 -3.01
N ASP A 137 4.19 -10.36 -3.88
CA ASP A 137 4.38 -10.20 -5.32
C ASP A 137 3.28 -9.31 -5.91
N MET A 138 2.00 -9.57 -5.59
CA MET A 138 0.88 -8.74 -6.06
C MET A 138 0.99 -7.27 -5.61
N ALA A 139 1.38 -7.01 -4.36
CA ALA A 139 1.61 -5.64 -3.88
C ALA A 139 2.73 -4.93 -4.67
N CYS A 140 3.82 -5.64 -4.97
CA CYS A 140 4.90 -5.09 -5.79
C CYS A 140 4.46 -4.83 -7.23
N ARG A 141 3.71 -5.75 -7.85
CA ARG A 141 3.16 -5.57 -9.21
C ARG A 141 2.32 -4.30 -9.31
N CYS A 142 1.41 -4.09 -8.37
CA CYS A 142 0.56 -2.91 -8.34
C CYS A 142 1.39 -1.61 -8.28
N LEU A 143 2.40 -1.54 -7.40
CA LEU A 143 3.28 -0.37 -7.30
C LEU A 143 4.13 -0.15 -8.55
N VAL A 144 4.60 -1.22 -9.18
CA VAL A 144 5.33 -1.14 -10.46
C VAL A 144 4.42 -0.62 -11.56
N SER A 145 3.17 -1.09 -11.64
CA SER A 145 2.17 -0.60 -12.59
C SER A 145 1.92 0.90 -12.41
N ILE A 146 1.77 1.38 -11.16
CA ILE A 146 1.66 2.83 -10.89
C ILE A 146 2.87 3.59 -11.44
N ILE A 147 4.09 3.13 -11.13
CA ILE A 147 5.31 3.80 -11.58
C ILE A 147 5.37 3.82 -13.11
N GLN A 148 5.01 2.73 -13.78
CA GLN A 148 4.97 2.68 -15.25
C GLN A 148 3.93 3.64 -15.84
N THR A 149 2.75 3.77 -15.23
CA THR A 149 1.71 4.72 -15.65
C THR A 149 2.18 6.18 -15.55
N ILE A 150 2.96 6.52 -14.52
CA ILE A 150 3.36 7.91 -14.25
C ILE A 150 4.79 8.30 -14.67
N ASP A 151 5.66 7.36 -15.07
CA ASP A 151 7.10 7.62 -15.34
C ASP A 151 7.33 8.64 -16.45
N ASP A 152 6.45 8.65 -17.45
CA ASP A 152 6.51 9.59 -18.58
C ASP A 152 5.64 10.84 -18.36
N GLN A 153 4.79 10.84 -17.33
CA GLN A 153 3.81 11.90 -17.09
C GLN A 153 4.24 12.88 -15.98
N LEU A 154 5.00 12.39 -14.99
CA LEU A 154 5.39 13.16 -13.81
C LEU A 154 6.92 13.28 -13.70
N ASP A 155 7.37 14.43 -13.23
CA ASP A 155 8.77 14.63 -12.81
C ASP A 155 9.12 13.64 -11.67
N HIS A 156 10.32 13.06 -11.70
CA HIS A 156 10.86 12.21 -10.64
C HIS A 156 10.96 12.92 -9.28
N GLN A 157 10.93 14.26 -9.25
CA GLN A 157 10.82 15.07 -8.04
C GLN A 157 9.39 15.25 -7.51
N ASN A 158 8.38 14.80 -8.25
CA ASN A 158 6.98 14.88 -7.83
C ASN A 158 6.74 14.11 -6.51
N SER A 159 6.00 14.70 -5.59
CA SER A 159 5.74 14.14 -4.25
C SER A 159 5.02 12.79 -4.31
N PHE A 160 4.08 12.62 -5.25
CA PHE A 160 3.40 11.34 -5.47
C PHE A 160 4.37 10.28 -5.99
N TYR A 161 5.22 10.61 -6.96
CA TYR A 161 6.24 9.69 -7.48
C TYR A 161 7.18 9.21 -6.37
N GLN A 162 7.70 10.12 -5.55
CA GLN A 162 8.55 9.80 -4.40
C GLN A 162 7.81 8.97 -3.35
N HIS A 163 6.53 9.26 -3.09
CA HIS A 163 5.69 8.49 -2.18
C HIS A 163 5.55 7.04 -2.64
N ILE A 164 5.27 6.79 -3.92
CA ILE A 164 5.13 5.45 -4.48
C ILE A 164 6.45 4.68 -4.39
N LEU A 165 7.59 5.31 -4.72
CA LEU A 165 8.89 4.67 -4.55
C LEU A 165 9.22 4.33 -3.09
N GLN A 166 8.87 5.22 -2.16
CA GLN A 166 9.06 4.96 -0.74
C GLN A 166 8.15 3.83 -0.24
N LYS A 167 6.93 3.73 -0.78
CA LYS A 167 6.01 2.62 -0.49
C LYS A 167 6.56 1.29 -1.04
N LEU A 168 7.04 1.27 -2.27
CA LEU A 168 7.70 0.10 -2.87
C LEU A 168 8.90 -0.35 -2.04
N ARG A 169 9.75 0.58 -1.63
CA ARG A 169 10.89 0.27 -0.74
C ARG A 169 10.44 -0.43 0.55
N ASN A 170 9.33 -0.02 1.15
CA ASN A 170 8.82 -0.63 2.38
C ASN A 170 8.28 -2.04 2.12
N VAL A 171 7.49 -2.23 1.04
CA VAL A 171 7.01 -3.56 0.64
C VAL A 171 8.18 -4.50 0.38
N LEU A 172 9.22 -4.06 -0.34
CA LEU A 172 10.40 -4.87 -0.63
C LEU A 172 11.16 -5.31 0.63
N LYS A 173 11.26 -4.43 1.64
CA LYS A 173 11.88 -4.79 2.92
C LYS A 173 11.09 -5.87 3.64
N ASP A 174 9.78 -5.71 3.72
CA ASP A 174 8.90 -6.69 4.37
C ASP A 174 8.93 -8.02 3.62
N TYR A 175 8.89 -7.98 2.30
CA TYR A 175 8.99 -9.14 1.41
C TYR A 175 10.33 -9.87 1.59
N GLN A 176 11.44 -9.14 1.59
CA GLN A 176 12.77 -9.71 1.84
C GLN A 176 12.86 -10.33 3.25
N SER A 177 12.24 -9.70 4.24
CA SER A 177 12.19 -10.24 5.60
C SER A 177 11.36 -11.52 5.67
N ALA A 178 10.21 -11.58 4.99
CA ALA A 178 9.34 -12.75 4.94
C ALA A 178 10.01 -13.96 4.28
N LEU A 179 10.84 -13.73 3.26
CA LEU A 179 11.65 -14.77 2.62
C LEU A 179 12.86 -15.22 3.46
N GLY A 180 13.07 -14.65 4.66
CA GLY A 180 14.17 -15.04 5.55
C GLY A 180 15.51 -14.35 5.27
N ASN A 181 15.56 -13.34 4.40
CA ASN A 181 16.76 -12.53 4.16
C ASN A 181 16.93 -11.36 5.14
N GLY A 182 16.01 -11.20 6.10
CA GLY A 182 16.08 -10.18 7.15
C GLY A 182 16.66 -10.71 8.45
N ARG A 183 17.99 -10.66 8.60
CA ARG A 183 18.72 -10.86 9.89
C ARG A 183 18.30 -12.09 10.72
N SER A 184 18.80 -13.27 10.35
CA SER A 184 19.15 -14.28 11.35
C SER A 184 20.57 -14.75 11.11
N SER A 185 21.53 -14.04 11.70
CA SER A 185 22.96 -14.34 11.66
C SER A 185 23.36 -15.41 12.69
N LEU A 186 22.47 -16.31 13.08
CA LEU A 186 22.78 -17.30 14.12
C LEU A 186 22.43 -18.76 13.79
N PHE A 187 21.76 -19.04 12.68
CA PHE A 187 21.55 -20.42 12.27
C PHE A 187 21.59 -20.54 10.75
N HIS A 188 22.52 -21.36 10.24
CA HIS A 188 22.54 -21.88 8.87
C HIS A 188 21.35 -22.82 8.59
N ILE A 189 20.15 -22.42 8.97
CA ILE A 189 18.92 -23.10 8.60
C ILE A 189 18.54 -22.52 7.25
N VAL A 190 18.56 -23.37 6.22
CA VAL A 190 18.06 -23.08 4.87
C VAL A 190 16.82 -22.18 4.99
N PRO A 191 16.79 -20.99 4.35
CA PRO A 191 15.64 -20.09 4.45
C PRO A 191 14.41 -20.84 3.95
N ARG A 192 13.57 -21.29 4.90
CA ARG A 192 12.35 -22.02 4.58
C ARG A 192 11.36 -20.98 4.11
N ILE A 193 11.10 -20.99 2.80
CA ILE A 193 10.07 -20.16 2.18
C ILE A 193 8.76 -20.44 2.93
N PRO A 194 8.08 -19.41 3.48
CA PRO A 194 6.80 -19.60 4.14
C PRO A 194 5.82 -20.35 3.22
N MET A 195 4.92 -21.18 3.78
CA MET A 195 3.99 -22.04 3.01
C MET A 195 3.13 -21.30 1.96
N TYR A 196 3.02 -19.98 2.06
CA TYR A 196 2.19 -19.13 1.20
C TYR A 196 3.03 -18.31 0.20
N MET A 197 4.28 -18.73 0.01
CA MET A 197 5.28 -18.12 -0.85
C MET A 197 5.93 -19.19 -1.72
N PHE A 198 6.45 -18.79 -2.87
CA PHE A 198 6.94 -19.66 -3.93
C PHE A 198 8.44 -19.50 -4.14
N GLU A 199 9.09 -20.52 -4.70
CA GLU A 199 10.50 -20.39 -5.12
C GLU A 199 10.71 -19.24 -6.12
N ALA A 200 9.69 -18.98 -6.97
CA ALA A 200 9.67 -17.87 -7.90
C ALA A 200 9.73 -16.48 -7.21
N ASP A 201 9.26 -16.36 -5.97
CA ASP A 201 9.25 -15.09 -5.22
C ASP A 201 10.66 -14.52 -5.03
N TRP A 202 11.69 -15.37 -4.91
CA TRP A 202 13.09 -14.91 -4.86
C TRP A 202 13.56 -14.24 -6.14
N LYS A 203 13.06 -14.70 -7.29
CA LYS A 203 13.37 -14.12 -8.60
C LYS A 203 12.59 -12.82 -8.77
N HIS A 204 11.31 -12.82 -8.40
CA HIS A 204 10.45 -11.64 -8.49
C HIS A 204 10.96 -10.51 -7.59
N LEU A 205 11.27 -10.80 -6.32
CA LEU A 205 11.85 -9.83 -5.38
C LEU A 205 13.12 -9.18 -5.94
N ARG A 206 14.04 -9.96 -6.52
CA ARG A 206 15.25 -9.42 -7.16
C ARG A 206 14.91 -8.48 -8.31
N GLY A 207 14.00 -8.88 -9.19
CA GLY A 207 13.51 -8.03 -10.28
C GLY A 207 12.93 -6.71 -9.78
N TYR A 208 12.15 -6.72 -8.70
CA TYR A 208 11.60 -5.49 -8.11
C TYR A 208 12.65 -4.62 -7.41
N ILE A 209 13.66 -5.22 -6.78
CA ILE A 209 14.80 -4.47 -6.21
C ILE A 209 15.56 -3.74 -7.32
N ASP A 210 15.81 -4.40 -8.45
CA ASP A 210 16.51 -3.79 -9.58
C ASP A 210 15.66 -2.70 -10.24
N PHE A 211 14.35 -2.92 -10.36
CA PHE A 211 13.40 -1.89 -10.78
C PHE A 211 13.45 -0.68 -9.83
N TYR A 212 13.35 -0.89 -8.52
CA TYR A 212 13.44 0.18 -7.53
C TYR A 212 14.75 0.97 -7.65
N ARG A 213 15.90 0.28 -7.77
CA ARG A 213 17.22 0.93 -7.93
C ARG A 213 17.27 1.82 -9.16
N LYS A 214 16.77 1.34 -10.31
CA LYS A 214 16.70 2.11 -11.56
C LYS A 214 15.96 3.43 -11.34
N HIS A 215 14.77 3.39 -10.74
CA HIS A 215 13.93 4.58 -10.57
C HIS A 215 14.40 5.49 -9.43
N SER A 216 14.94 4.94 -8.35
CA SER A 216 15.57 5.76 -7.29
C SER A 216 16.83 6.48 -7.78
N GLY A 217 17.58 5.87 -8.70
CA GLY A 217 18.78 6.47 -9.29
C GLY A 217 18.46 7.66 -10.19
N LYS A 218 17.27 7.71 -10.81
CA LYS A 218 16.82 8.88 -11.58
C LYS A 218 16.65 10.11 -10.68
N ILE A 219 16.11 9.94 -9.48
CA ILE A 219 15.97 11.01 -8.47
C ILE A 219 17.36 11.59 -8.14
N SER A 220 18.34 10.74 -7.84
CA SER A 220 19.70 11.20 -7.48
C SER A 220 20.44 11.90 -8.63
N LYS A 221 20.15 11.56 -9.88
CA LYS A 221 20.76 12.23 -11.05
C LYS A 221 20.16 13.60 -11.32
N SER A 222 18.86 13.76 -11.10
CA SER A 222 18.17 15.05 -11.26
C SER A 222 18.57 16.10 -10.20
N SER A 223 19.16 15.69 -9.07
CA SER A 223 19.55 16.59 -7.98
C SER A 223 21.02 17.02 -7.96
N GLY A 224 21.83 16.67 -8.98
CA GLY A 224 23.19 17.21 -9.17
C GLY A 224 24.20 16.98 -8.04
N LEU A 225 23.86 16.17 -7.02
CA LEU A 225 24.68 15.95 -5.83
C LEU A 225 25.03 14.47 -5.71
N SER A 226 26.33 14.21 -5.85
CA SER A 226 27.00 12.95 -5.54
C SER A 226 26.53 12.39 -4.21
N ALA A 227 26.22 11.09 -4.19
CA ALA A 227 25.73 10.40 -3.02
C ALA A 227 26.60 10.63 -1.76
N PRO A 228 25.97 10.85 -0.60
CA PRO A 228 26.53 10.41 0.65
C PRO A 228 25.75 9.21 1.18
N SER A 229 26.53 8.17 1.47
CA SER A 229 26.27 7.12 2.45
C SER A 229 25.64 7.64 3.75
N HIS A 230 24.80 6.80 4.35
CA HIS A 230 24.12 6.98 5.65
C HIS A 230 23.03 8.05 5.68
N PHE A 231 21.79 7.63 5.40
CA PHE A 231 20.62 8.47 5.62
C PHE A 231 19.74 7.91 6.74
N THR A 232 19.99 8.43 7.94
CA THR A 232 19.08 8.39 9.09
C THR A 232 18.17 9.60 8.96
N LEU A 233 16.91 9.42 8.56
CA LEU A 233 15.89 10.48 8.71
C LEU A 233 14.64 9.95 9.41
N LYS A 234 14.18 10.76 10.36
CA LYS A 234 13.07 10.55 11.28
C LYS A 234 11.77 10.29 10.49
N LEU A 235 11.27 9.08 10.68
CA LEU A 235 10.04 8.51 10.16
C LEU A 235 8.80 9.30 10.67
N SER A 236 8.16 10.12 9.82
CA SER A 236 6.93 10.81 10.19
C SER A 236 5.72 9.87 10.14
N SER A 237 5.27 9.54 11.36
CA SER A 237 3.91 9.24 11.88
C SER A 237 2.89 8.33 11.17
N PHE A 238 3.01 7.98 9.89
CA PHE A 238 1.98 7.17 9.22
C PHE A 238 2.30 5.67 9.23
N THR A 239 3.52 5.28 8.84
CA THR A 239 4.00 3.88 8.92
C THR A 239 4.28 3.45 10.37
N ASN A 240 4.67 4.39 11.24
CA ASN A 240 4.93 4.12 12.66
C ASN A 240 3.67 3.68 13.44
N ARG A 241 2.46 4.00 12.96
CA ARG A 241 1.21 3.57 13.63
C ARG A 241 0.83 2.14 13.29
N MET A 242 1.08 1.67 12.07
CA MET A 242 0.81 0.27 11.67
C MET A 242 1.92 -0.71 12.09
N HIS A 243 3.10 -0.23 12.47
CA HIS A 243 4.22 -1.07 12.90
C HIS A 243 4.33 -1.27 14.43
N LYS A 244 3.81 -0.33 15.23
CA LYS A 244 3.84 -0.40 16.71
C LYS A 244 2.66 -1.14 17.35
N LEU A 245 1.76 -1.72 16.55
CA LEU A 245 0.50 -2.31 17.04
C LEU A 245 0.33 -3.80 16.74
N PHE A 246 1.32 -4.44 16.09
CA PHE A 246 1.29 -5.86 15.75
C PHE A 246 2.50 -6.65 16.28
N LEU A 247 3.31 -6.02 17.14
CA LEU A 247 4.26 -6.64 18.08
C LEU A 247 3.81 -6.25 19.49
#